data_AF-A0A1B6NUM3-F1
#
_entry.id   AF-A0A1B6NUM3-F1
#
_cell.length_a   1.000
_cell.length_b   1.000
_cell.length_c   1.000
_cell.angle_alpha   90.00
_cell.angle_beta   90.00
_cell.angle_gamma   90.00
#
_symmetry.space_group_name_H-M   'P 1'
#
loop_
_entity.id
_entity.type
_entity.pdbx_description
1 polymer ?
#
loop_
_entity_poly.entity_id
_entity_poly.type
_entity_poly.pdbx_seq_one_letter_code
_entity_poly.pdbx_strand_id
1 'polypeptide(L)'
;MAELRPPRLVLGSASPRRLELLAQIGITPHALRPADIDETPRPGEAARAYVRRMAVEKAQAITLDADEACLTGDTTVLVGRR
;
A
#
# COMPACT_ATOMS: atom_id res chain seq x y z
N MET A 1 23.66 -23.28 1.09
CA MET A 1 22.86 -22.11 1.50
C MET A 1 21.75 -21.96 0.46
N ALA A 2 20.48 -22.04 0.85
CA ALA A 2 19.39 -21.89 -0.10
C ALA A 2 19.42 -20.46 -0.69
N GLU A 3 19.39 -20.35 -2.01
CA GLU A 3 19.23 -19.05 -2.69
C GLU A 3 17.85 -18.48 -2.34
N LEU A 4 17.83 -17.39 -1.57
CA LEU A 4 16.60 -16.64 -1.30
C LEU A 4 16.25 -15.86 -2.57
N ARG A 5 15.25 -16.34 -3.31
CA ARG A 5 14.64 -15.54 -4.38
C ARG A 5 13.79 -14.44 -3.73
N PRO A 6 13.92 -13.17 -4.19
CA PRO A 6 13.05 -12.12 -3.70
C PRO A 6 11.59 -12.42 -4.09
N PRO A 7 10.62 -12.09 -3.23
CA PRO A 7 9.22 -12.32 -3.54
C PRO A 7 8.75 -11.49 -4.74
N ARG A 8 7.73 -11.97 -5.44
CA ARG A 8 7.06 -11.20 -6.50
C ARG A 8 6.28 -10.05 -5.88
N LEU A 9 6.58 -8.83 -6.31
CA LEU A 9 5.97 -7.64 -5.75
C LEU A 9 4.56 -7.42 -6.30
N VAL A 10 3.56 -7.36 -5.44
CA VAL A 10 2.20 -6.93 -5.75
C VAL A 10 2.02 -5.47 -5.29
N LEU A 11 1.64 -4.57 -6.19
CA LEU A 11 1.27 -3.21 -5.80
C LEU A 11 -0.22 -3.19 -5.43
N GLY A 12 -0.48 -2.94 -4.15
CA GLY A 12 -1.83 -2.91 -3.59
C GLY A 12 -2.59 -1.61 -3.78
N SER A 13 -2.34 -0.90 -4.88
CA SER A 13 -2.91 0.42 -5.13
C SER A 13 -3.34 0.61 -6.58
N ALA A 14 -4.52 1.22 -6.75
CA ALA A 14 -5.01 1.68 -8.06
C ALA A 14 -4.40 3.03 -8.51
N SER A 15 -3.53 3.66 -7.71
CA SER A 15 -3.00 5.00 -8.01
C SER A 15 -1.94 4.96 -9.12
N PRO A 16 -2.16 5.63 -10.28
CA PRO A 16 -1.16 5.69 -11.35
C PRO A 16 0.15 6.31 -10.86
N ARG A 17 0.06 7.33 -9.99
CA ARG A 17 1.24 8.00 -9.40
C ARG A 17 2.13 7.03 -8.60
N ARG A 18 1.55 6.06 -7.88
CA ARG A 18 2.35 5.08 -7.12
C ARG A 18 3.08 4.09 -8.03
N LEU A 19 2.45 3.71 -9.14
CA LEU A 19 3.11 2.91 -10.16
C LEU A 19 4.27 3.69 -10.81
N GLU A 20 4.06 4.97 -11.12
CA GLU A 20 5.11 5.85 -11.64
C GLU A 20 6.28 6.00 -10.66
N LEU A 21 6.01 6.15 -9.36
CA LEU A 21 7.05 6.23 -8.32
C LEU A 21 7.89 4.96 -8.23
N LEU A 22 7.29 3.78 -8.37
CA LEU A 22 8.04 2.52 -8.45
C LEU A 22 8.88 2.47 -9.73
N ALA A 23 8.33 2.89 -10.87
CA ALA A 23 9.04 2.92 -12.14
C ALA A 23 10.26 3.86 -12.09
N GLN A 24 10.18 5.00 -11.39
CA GLN A 24 11.31 5.93 -11.19
C GLN A 24 12.51 5.29 -10.50
N ILE A 25 12.28 4.30 -9.65
CA ILE A 25 13.34 3.54 -8.96
C ILE A 25 13.64 2.19 -9.64
N GLY A 26 13.15 1.98 -10.87
CA GLY A 26 13.42 0.78 -11.66
C GLY A 26 12.65 -0.47 -11.19
N ILE A 27 11.58 -0.31 -10.42
CA ILE A 27 10.76 -1.42 -9.93
C ILE A 27 9.47 -1.49 -10.76
N THR A 28 9.24 -2.65 -11.38
CA THR A 28 7.95 -2.99 -12.01
C THR A 28 7.26 -4.04 -11.13
N PRO A 29 6.08 -3.76 -10.56
CA PRO A 29 5.35 -4.75 -9.80
C PRO A 29 4.92 -5.91 -10.71
N HIS A 30 4.93 -7.11 -10.16
CA HIS A 30 4.44 -8.30 -10.81
C HIS A 30 2.93 -8.22 -11.12
N ALA A 31 2.15 -7.64 -10.21
CA ALA A 31 0.71 -7.46 -10.38
C ALA A 31 0.21 -6.20 -9.67
N LEU A 32 -0.92 -5.66 -10.14
CA LEU A 32 -1.69 -4.62 -9.45
C LEU A 32 -2.91 -5.25 -8.81
N ARG A 33 -3.06 -5.14 -7.49
CA ARG A 33 -4.24 -5.63 -6.75
C ARG A 33 -4.74 -4.56 -5.78
N PRO A 34 -5.47 -3.54 -6.27
CA PRO A 34 -6.01 -2.50 -5.40
C PRO A 34 -6.87 -3.10 -4.28
N ALA A 35 -6.63 -2.67 -3.05
CA ALA A 35 -7.48 -3.05 -1.93
C ALA A 35 -8.84 -2.35 -2.02
N ASP A 36 -9.92 -3.09 -1.78
CA ASP A 36 -11.28 -2.58 -1.67
C ASP A 36 -11.69 -2.61 -0.19
N ILE A 37 -11.54 -1.46 0.48
CA ILE A 37 -11.80 -1.30 1.92
C ILE A 37 -12.56 0.00 2.18
N ASP A 38 -13.22 0.10 3.33
CA ASP A 38 -13.79 1.35 3.81
C ASP A 38 -12.69 2.30 4.29
N GLU A 39 -12.52 3.40 3.56
CA GLU A 39 -11.54 4.45 3.87
C GLU A 39 -12.10 5.57 4.75
N THR A 40 -13.29 5.40 5.32
CA THR A 40 -13.90 6.42 6.19
C THR A 40 -13.02 6.64 7.45
N PRO A 41 -12.61 7.90 7.74
CA PRO A 41 -11.91 8.21 8.98
C PRO A 41 -12.82 7.96 10.19
N ARG A 42 -12.26 7.39 11.27
CA ARG A 42 -13.02 7.23 12.51
C ARG A 42 -13.21 8.60 13.20
N PRO A 43 -14.29 8.81 13.98
CA PRO A 43 -14.46 10.04 14.74
C PRO A 43 -13.25 10.33 15.64
N GLY A 44 -12.69 11.54 15.53
CA GLY A 44 -11.52 11.96 16.30
C GLY A 44 -10.21 11.28 15.91
N GLU A 45 -10.16 10.53 14.81
CA GLU A 45 -8.95 9.85 14.36
C GLU A 45 -7.91 10.86 13.88
N ALA A 46 -6.75 10.89 14.55
CA ALA A 46 -5.63 11.71 14.12
C ALA A 46 -5.14 11.24 12.75
N ALA A 47 -4.81 12.18 11.85
CA ALA A 47 -4.41 11.84 10.48
C ALA A 47 -3.24 10.86 10.38
N ARG A 48 -2.25 10.94 11.29
CA ARG A 48 -1.15 9.96 11.33
C ARG A 48 -1.64 8.55 11.68
N ALA A 49 -2.62 8.44 12.58
CA ALA A 49 -3.24 7.17 12.94
C ALA A 49 -4.06 6.64 11.77
N TYR A 50 -4.84 7.51 11.12
CA TYR A 50 -5.61 7.20 9.91
C TYR A 50 -4.73 6.61 8.80
N VAL A 51 -3.69 7.31 8.35
CA VAL A 51 -2.87 6.82 7.23
C VAL A 51 -2.14 5.51 7.57
N ARG A 52 -1.72 5.33 8.83
CA ARG A 52 -1.10 4.08 9.28
C ARG A 52 -2.10 2.93 9.26
N ARG A 53 -3.31 3.17 9.77
CA ARG A 53 -4.40 2.18 9.75
C ARG A 53 -4.76 1.81 8.32
N MET A 54 -4.97 2.79 7.46
CA MET A 54 -5.27 2.58 6.03
C MET A 54 -4.21 1.76 5.32
N ALA A 55 -2.93 2.07 5.50
CA ALA A 55 -1.86 1.29 4.88
C ALA A 55 -1.91 -0.19 5.32
N VAL A 56 -2.12 -0.45 6.62
CA VAL A 56 -2.22 -1.81 7.16
C VAL A 56 -3.49 -2.53 6.69
N GLU A 57 -4.66 -1.90 6.79
CA GLU A 57 -5.94 -2.49 6.38
C GLU A 57 -5.95 -2.81 4.87
N LYS A 58 -5.37 -1.92 4.04
CA LYS A 58 -5.18 -2.20 2.60
C LYS A 58 -4.31 -3.42 2.37
N ALA A 59 -3.23 -3.59 3.13
CA ALA A 59 -2.35 -4.76 2.98
C ALA A 59 -3.04 -6.05 3.42
N GLN A 60 -3.85 -6.00 4.48
CA GLN A 60 -4.59 -7.15 5.01
C GLN A 60 -5.74 -7.60 4.11
N ALA A 61 -6.32 -6.69 3.33
CA ALA A 61 -7.39 -6.98 2.39
C ALA A 61 -6.90 -7.68 1.09
N ILE A 62 -5.59 -7.75 0.87
CA ILE A 62 -5.01 -8.32 -0.34
C ILE A 62 -4.56 -9.76 -0.07
N THR A 63 -5.14 -10.70 -0.81
CA THR A 63 -4.67 -12.08 -0.83
C THR A 63 -3.36 -12.18 -1.62
N LEU A 64 -2.37 -12.85 -1.02
CA LEU A 64 -1.05 -13.09 -1.59
C LEU A 64 -0.80 -14.59 -1.73
N ASP A 65 -0.11 -14.97 -2.80
CA ASP A 65 0.50 -16.27 -2.92
C ASP A 65 1.73 -16.39 -2.01
N ALA A 66 2.20 -17.62 -1.75
CA ALA A 66 3.31 -17.88 -0.83
C ALA A 66 4.65 -17.24 -1.26
N ASP A 67 4.81 -16.93 -2.55
CA ASP A 67 5.98 -16.29 -3.15
C ASP A 67 5.78 -14.79 -3.42
N GLU A 68 4.70 -14.19 -2.93
CA GLU A 68 4.37 -12.79 -3.15
C GLU A 68 4.56 -11.92 -1.90
N ALA A 69 4.84 -10.64 -2.14
CA ALA A 69 4.84 -9.60 -1.12
C ALA A 69 4.04 -8.40 -1.61
N CYS A 70 3.21 -7.81 -0.74
CA CYS A 70 2.43 -6.63 -1.08
C CYS A 70 3.11 -5.35 -0.63
N LEU A 71 3.06 -4.32 -1.48
CA LEU A 71 3.30 -2.93 -1.10
C LEU A 71 1.99 -2.14 -1.19
N THR A 72 1.56 -1.58 -0.06
CA THR A 72 0.45 -0.63 0.03
C THR A 72 0.96 0.70 0.58
N GLY A 73 0.12 1.73 0.49
CA GLY A 73 0.42 3.02 1.08
C GLY A 73 -0.84 3.86 1.19
N ASP A 74 -0.81 4.81 2.12
CA ASP A 74 -1.85 5.79 2.30
C ASP A 74 -1.25 7.18 2.47
N THR A 75 -2.00 8.21 2.09
CA THR A 75 -1.53 9.59 2.14
C THR A 75 -2.72 10.50 2.37
N THR A 76 -2.60 11.38 3.36
CA THR A 76 -3.58 12.43 3.62
C THR A 76 -2.88 13.76 3.76
N VAL A 77 -3.60 14.85 3.48
CA VAL A 77 -3.12 16.22 3.60
C VAL A 77 -3.99 16.92 4.63
N LEU A 78 -3.37 17.61 5.59
CA LEU A 78 -4.07 18.50 6.50
C LEU A 78 -3.72 19.94 6.16
N VAL A 79 -4.73 20.80 6.12
CA VAL A 79 -4.58 22.25 5.95
C VAL A 79 -5.25 22.94 7.15
N GLY A 80 -4.48 23.71 7.92
CA GLY A 80 -4.92 24.33 9.19
C GLY A 80 -4.04 23.90 10.39
N ARG A 81 -4.40 24.35 11.61
CA ARG A 81 -3.78 23.89 12.87
C ARG A 81 -4.64 22.75 13.45
N ARG A 82 -4.06 21.57 13.70
CA ARG A 82 -3.41 21.18 14.98
C ARG A 82 -4.34 21.32 16.16
#